data_AF-A0A8J6SY72-F1
#
_entry.id   AF-A0A8J6SY72-F1
#
_cell.length_a   1.000
_cell.length_b   1.000
_cell.length_c   1.000
_cell.angle_alpha   90.00
_cell.angle_beta   90.00
_cell.angle_gamma   90.00
#
_symmetry.space_group_name_H-M   'P 1'
#
loop_
_entity.id
_entity.type
_entity.pdbx_description
1 polymer ?
#
loop_
_entity_poly.entity_id
_entity_poly.type
_entity_poly.pdbx_seq_one_letter_code
_entity_poly.pdbx_strand_id
1 'polypeptide(L)'
;MFGKKPPSEPSKSRSPNQSQSLSNVILTGGMMQLGQAGSNIQQSQTGSLDTQQQGITGIEVVTLLEQLEAAVKQSALDSTQQEELLDYLRPAKREAGKETPSKELVGQNLKQVSETMKTLKDTTEAGKSLWQTGTEIFKAVAPWLGIAAAFFGI
;
A
#
# COMPACT_ATOMS: atom_id res chain seq x y z
N MET A 1 65.45 32.31 -45.81
CA MET A 1 64.41 32.34 -44.77
C MET A 1 64.40 30.99 -44.05
N PHE A 2 64.02 31.02 -42.78
CA PHE A 2 64.59 30.24 -41.69
C PHE A 2 63.97 28.83 -41.48
N GLY A 3 64.85 27.90 -41.10
CA GLY A 3 64.74 26.99 -39.94
C GLY A 3 63.42 26.31 -39.60
N LYS A 4 63.41 24.98 -39.65
CA LYS A 4 62.32 24.12 -39.17
C LYS A 4 62.43 23.81 -37.66
N LYS A 5 61.24 23.77 -37.02
CA LYS A 5 60.82 23.20 -35.71
C LYS A 5 61.25 23.95 -34.43
N PRO A 6 60.32 24.10 -33.45
CA PRO A 6 60.08 23.05 -32.44
C PRO A 6 58.57 22.91 -32.02
N PRO A 7 58.15 22.46 -30.80
CA PRO A 7 57.30 21.26 -30.61
C PRO A 7 56.01 21.51 -29.76
N SER A 8 55.35 20.42 -29.34
CA SER A 8 54.61 20.26 -28.06
C SER A 8 53.09 19.98 -28.09
N GLU A 9 52.79 18.77 -27.59
CA GLU A 9 51.70 18.35 -26.70
C GLU A 9 50.23 18.24 -27.17
N PRO A 10 49.59 17.07 -26.90
CA PRO A 10 48.15 16.87 -27.07
C PRO A 10 47.41 17.25 -25.78
N SER A 11 46.53 18.25 -25.86
CA SER A 11 45.49 18.47 -24.84
C SER A 11 44.35 19.31 -25.42
N LYS A 12 43.22 18.67 -25.76
CA LYS A 12 41.88 19.13 -25.30
C LYS A 12 40.75 18.24 -25.80
N SER A 13 39.91 17.86 -24.85
CA SER A 13 38.47 17.59 -24.93
C SER A 13 37.94 17.06 -26.26
N ARG A 14 37.81 15.74 -26.34
CA ARG A 14 36.81 15.11 -27.19
C ARG A 14 35.45 15.30 -26.51
N SER A 15 34.68 16.28 -26.96
CA SER A 15 33.23 16.32 -26.74
C SER A 15 32.58 15.29 -27.66
N PRO A 16 31.79 14.31 -27.17
CA PRO A 16 30.85 13.60 -27.99
C PRO A 16 29.50 14.31 -27.92
N ASN A 17 29.21 15.00 -29.01
CA ASN A 17 27.90 15.20 -29.62
C ASN A 17 26.82 14.23 -29.06
N GLN A 18 25.96 14.71 -28.16
CA GLN A 18 24.72 14.00 -27.81
C GLN A 18 23.69 14.27 -28.90
N SER A 19 23.51 13.27 -29.75
CA SER A 19 22.31 13.14 -30.57
C SER A 19 21.99 11.66 -30.64
N GLN A 20 21.07 11.20 -29.79
CA GLN A 20 20.48 9.88 -29.91
C GLN A 20 18.98 9.99 -29.64
N SER A 21 18.25 10.21 -30.73
CA SER A 21 16.86 9.77 -30.86
C SER A 21 16.82 8.26 -30.62
N LEU A 22 16.02 7.81 -29.65
CA LEU A 22 15.64 6.41 -29.54
C LEU A 22 14.13 6.32 -29.46
N SER A 23 13.57 6.25 -30.66
CA SER A 23 12.28 5.65 -30.93
C SER A 23 12.29 4.19 -30.48
N ASN A 24 11.37 3.85 -29.59
CA ASN A 24 10.55 2.66 -29.67
C ASN A 24 11.28 1.31 -29.78
N VAL A 25 11.82 0.81 -28.66
CA VAL A 25 12.03 -0.64 -28.47
C VAL A 25 11.49 -1.05 -27.11
N ILE A 26 10.24 -1.55 -27.13
CA ILE A 26 9.69 -2.41 -26.08
C ILE A 26 10.34 -3.78 -26.29
N LEU A 27 11.22 -4.21 -25.37
CA LEU A 27 11.70 -5.59 -25.30
C LEU A 27 11.13 -6.23 -24.03
N THR A 28 10.07 -6.99 -24.27
CA THR A 28 9.41 -7.93 -23.39
C THR A 28 10.40 -8.94 -22.79
N GLY A 29 10.30 -9.16 -21.47
CA GLY A 29 10.62 -10.43 -20.80
C GLY A 29 12.09 -10.80 -20.64
N GLY A 30 12.63 -10.64 -19.42
CA GLY A 30 13.89 -11.28 -19.04
C GLY A 30 14.59 -10.58 -17.90
N MET A 31 14.76 -11.29 -16.79
CA MET A 31 15.48 -10.89 -15.57
C MET A 31 16.81 -10.15 -15.86
N MET A 32 17.01 -8.99 -15.23
CA MET A 32 18.35 -8.53 -14.83
C MET A 32 18.29 -7.82 -13.48
N GLN A 33 18.63 -8.59 -12.45
CA GLN A 33 19.12 -8.09 -11.17
C GLN A 33 20.50 -7.46 -11.40
N LEU A 34 20.62 -6.15 -11.18
CA LEU A 34 21.89 -5.45 -10.99
C LEU A 34 21.56 -4.31 -10.02
N GLY A 35 22.00 -4.34 -8.76
CA GLY A 35 23.42 -4.21 -8.41
C GLY A 35 23.70 -2.72 -8.20
N GLN A 36 23.63 -2.31 -6.93
CA GLN A 36 23.75 -0.97 -6.36
C GLN A 36 24.69 0.02 -7.08
N ALA A 37 24.26 1.28 -7.23
CA ALA A 37 25.08 2.48 -6.97
C ALA A 37 24.25 3.76 -7.20
N GLY A 38 24.27 4.68 -6.24
CA GLY A 38 23.92 6.09 -6.48
C GLY A 38 22.68 6.55 -5.73
N SER A 39 22.93 7.15 -4.57
CA SER A 39 21.97 7.98 -3.83
C SER A 39 21.41 9.08 -4.72
N ASN A 40 20.26 8.82 -5.34
CA ASN A 40 19.34 9.86 -5.79
C ASN A 40 17.97 9.19 -6.01
N ILE A 41 17.28 8.88 -4.90
CA ILE A 41 15.84 8.64 -4.96
C ILE A 41 15.20 9.99 -5.25
N GLN A 42 15.22 10.38 -6.52
CA GLN A 42 14.22 11.27 -7.07
C GLN A 42 12.93 10.44 -7.04
N GLN A 43 12.20 10.55 -5.94
CA GLN A 43 10.82 10.10 -5.83
C GLN A 43 10.00 11.00 -6.76
N SER A 44 10.06 10.69 -8.05
CA SER A 44 9.13 11.19 -9.05
C SER A 44 7.77 10.58 -8.71
N GLN A 45 7.00 11.30 -7.89
CA GLN A 45 5.56 11.10 -7.77
C GLN A 45 4.95 11.48 -9.14
N THR A 46 4.87 10.52 -10.04
CA THR A 46 4.13 10.65 -11.28
C THR A 46 3.32 9.39 -11.51
N GLY A 47 2.02 9.49 -11.30
CA GLY A 47 1.02 8.61 -11.88
C GLY A 47 0.91 7.25 -11.21
N SER A 48 -0.31 6.93 -10.83
CA SER A 48 -0.81 5.62 -10.45
C SER A 48 -0.40 4.56 -11.48
N LEU A 49 0.81 4.03 -11.35
CA LEU A 49 1.18 2.74 -11.92
C LEU A 49 1.19 1.78 -10.75
N ASP A 50 0.14 0.96 -10.74
CA ASP A 50 0.03 -0.37 -10.16
C ASP A 50 1.37 -1.12 -10.29
N THR A 51 2.30 -0.81 -9.39
CA THR A 51 3.45 -1.67 -9.13
C THR A 51 2.94 -2.70 -8.16
N GLN A 52 2.27 -3.69 -8.75
CA GLN A 52 1.97 -5.02 -8.23
C GLN A 52 2.72 -5.37 -6.95
N GLN A 53 2.23 -4.88 -5.82
CA GLN A 53 2.34 -5.62 -4.57
C GLN A 53 1.34 -6.76 -4.73
N GLN A 54 1.77 -7.99 -4.58
CA GLN A 54 0.88 -9.15 -4.38
C GLN A 54 0.13 -8.98 -3.05
N GLY A 55 -0.70 -7.95 -2.97
CA GLY A 55 -1.53 -7.58 -1.84
C GLY A 55 -2.96 -7.45 -2.33
N ILE A 56 -3.89 -7.58 -1.39
CA ILE A 56 -5.32 -7.51 -1.68
C ILE A 56 -5.70 -6.15 -2.29
N THR A 57 -6.67 -6.15 -3.20
CA THR A 57 -7.20 -4.93 -3.82
C THR A 57 -8.20 -4.20 -2.92
N GLY A 58 -8.55 -2.95 -3.24
CA GLY A 58 -9.61 -2.23 -2.51
C GLY A 58 -10.97 -2.96 -2.54
N ILE A 59 -11.28 -3.65 -3.64
CA ILE A 59 -12.48 -4.49 -3.76
C ILE A 59 -12.42 -5.71 -2.84
N GLU A 60 -11.26 -6.35 -2.72
CA GLU A 60 -11.06 -7.44 -1.76
C GLU A 60 -11.14 -6.94 -0.31
N VAL A 61 -10.62 -5.74 -0.02
CA VAL A 61 -10.80 -5.10 1.29
C VAL A 61 -12.29 -4.89 1.58
N VAL A 62 -13.05 -4.34 0.64
CA VAL A 62 -14.51 -4.20 0.78
C VAL A 62 -15.16 -5.56 1.08
N THR A 63 -14.79 -6.60 0.34
CA THR A 63 -15.31 -7.96 0.54
C THR A 63 -14.98 -8.52 1.93
N LEU A 64 -13.78 -8.25 2.44
CA LEU A 64 -13.39 -8.63 3.81
C LEU A 64 -14.18 -7.84 4.86
N LEU A 65 -14.40 -6.54 4.64
CA LEU A 65 -15.20 -5.71 5.54
C LEU A 65 -16.69 -6.09 5.52
N GLU A 66 -17.21 -6.59 4.40
CA GLU A 66 -18.56 -7.16 4.32
C GLU A 66 -18.69 -8.46 5.10
N GLN A 67 -17.67 -9.32 5.07
CA GLN A 67 -17.63 -10.51 5.92
C GLN A 67 -17.64 -10.14 7.41
N LEU A 68 -16.89 -9.11 7.80
CA LEU A 68 -16.92 -8.61 9.18
C LEU A 68 -18.31 -8.03 9.52
N GLU A 69 -18.91 -7.26 8.62
CA GLU A 69 -20.26 -6.71 8.79
C GLU A 69 -21.30 -7.82 8.99
N ALA A 70 -21.21 -8.90 8.21
CA ALA A 70 -22.09 -10.07 8.33
C ALA A 70 -21.86 -10.78 9.68
N ALA A 71 -20.61 -10.96 10.10
CA ALA A 71 -20.28 -11.56 11.39
C ALA A 71 -20.83 -10.74 12.56
N VAL A 72 -20.76 -9.40 12.49
CA VAL A 72 -21.38 -8.50 13.49
C VAL A 72 -22.89 -8.72 13.55
N LYS A 73 -23.57 -8.73 12.39
CA LYS A 73 -25.04 -8.92 12.32
C LYS A 73 -25.50 -10.31 12.78
N GLN A 74 -24.67 -11.33 12.59
CA GLN A 74 -24.95 -12.71 13.00
C GLN A 74 -24.52 -13.01 14.43
N SER A 75 -23.73 -12.13 15.05
CA SER A 75 -23.27 -12.30 16.42
C SER A 75 -24.45 -12.23 17.40
N ALA A 76 -24.32 -12.90 18.53
CA ALA A 76 -25.29 -12.81 19.64
C ALA A 76 -25.07 -11.57 20.53
N LEU A 77 -24.51 -10.48 19.97
CA LEU A 77 -24.37 -9.19 20.65
C LEU A 77 -25.71 -8.45 20.70
N ASP A 78 -25.87 -7.58 21.70
CA ASP A 78 -27.04 -6.71 21.77
C ASP A 78 -27.08 -5.73 20.59
N SER A 79 -28.28 -5.31 20.18
CA SER A 79 -28.45 -4.46 19.00
C SER A 79 -27.64 -3.15 19.07
N THR A 80 -27.54 -2.54 20.24
CA THR A 80 -26.72 -1.33 20.44
C THR A 80 -25.25 -1.56 20.11
N GLN A 81 -24.70 -2.70 20.53
CA GLN A 81 -23.28 -3.04 20.29
C GLN A 81 -23.04 -3.38 18.82
N GLN A 82 -23.98 -4.07 18.19
CA GLN A 82 -23.94 -4.33 16.75
C GLN A 82 -23.97 -3.02 15.97
N GLU A 83 -24.88 -2.11 16.30
CA GLU A 83 -25.01 -0.82 15.61
C GLU A 83 -23.76 0.03 15.76
N GLU A 84 -23.15 0.09 16.95
CA GLU A 84 -21.89 0.81 17.17
C GLU A 84 -20.77 0.30 16.26
N LEU A 85 -20.57 -1.02 16.18
CA LEU A 85 -19.58 -1.61 15.28
C LEU A 85 -19.87 -1.31 13.80
N LEU A 86 -21.14 -1.38 13.42
CA LEU A 86 -21.58 -1.09 12.05
C LEU A 86 -21.38 0.39 11.68
N ASP A 87 -21.53 1.31 12.63
CA ASP A 87 -21.33 2.74 12.40
C ASP A 87 -19.89 3.07 12.01
N TYR A 88 -18.91 2.37 12.59
CA TYR A 88 -17.51 2.48 12.19
C TYR A 88 -17.15 1.65 10.94
N LEU A 89 -17.79 0.49 10.73
CA LEU A 89 -17.51 -0.36 9.56
C LEU A 89 -18.00 0.25 8.24
N ARG A 90 -19.19 0.86 8.23
CA ARG A 90 -19.79 1.46 7.04
C ARG A 90 -18.91 2.51 6.35
N PRO A 91 -18.35 3.53 7.05
CA PRO A 91 -17.46 4.52 6.43
C PRO A 91 -16.16 3.89 5.96
N ALA A 92 -15.58 2.93 6.69
CA ALA A 92 -14.39 2.19 6.25
C ALA A 92 -14.65 1.47 4.91
N LYS A 93 -15.76 0.74 4.80
CA LYS A 93 -16.16 0.03 3.58
C LYS A 93 -16.39 1.00 2.43
N ARG A 94 -17.16 2.07 2.67
CA ARG A 94 -17.45 3.09 1.65
C ARG A 94 -16.18 3.74 1.12
N GLU A 95 -15.21 4.01 2.01
CA GLU A 95 -13.93 4.61 1.63
C GLU A 95 -13.05 3.63 0.85
N ALA A 96 -12.98 2.37 1.27
CA ALA A 96 -12.22 1.32 0.58
C ALA A 96 -12.74 1.02 -0.82
N GLY A 97 -14.04 1.21 -1.07
CA GLY A 97 -14.68 0.99 -2.37
C GLY A 97 -14.60 2.15 -3.35
N LYS A 98 -13.93 3.26 -3.02
CA LYS A 98 -13.75 4.37 -3.96
C LYS A 98 -12.68 4.04 -5.01
N GLU A 99 -12.75 4.70 -6.16
CA GLU A 99 -11.70 4.65 -7.20
C GLU A 99 -10.34 5.08 -6.65
N THR A 100 -10.33 6.10 -5.77
CA THR A 100 -9.15 6.54 -5.03
C THR A 100 -9.42 6.45 -3.52
N PRO A 101 -9.18 5.28 -2.91
CA PRO A 101 -9.51 5.05 -1.50
C PRO A 101 -8.51 5.76 -0.57
N SER A 102 -9.01 6.46 0.45
CA SER A 102 -8.15 6.98 1.52
C SER A 102 -7.83 5.89 2.54
N LYS A 103 -6.67 5.25 2.39
CA LYS A 103 -6.18 4.21 3.30
C LYS A 103 -6.07 4.69 4.75
N GLU A 104 -5.71 5.95 4.96
CA GLU A 104 -5.68 6.55 6.30
C GLU A 104 -7.07 6.55 6.95
N LEU A 105 -8.09 7.02 6.23
CA LEU A 105 -9.46 7.04 6.74
C LEU A 105 -10.00 5.63 6.96
N VAL A 106 -9.72 4.69 6.06
CA VAL A 106 -10.08 3.27 6.27
C VAL A 106 -9.43 2.76 7.56
N GLY A 107 -8.12 2.97 7.72
CA GLY A 107 -7.38 2.54 8.90
C GLY A 107 -7.93 3.14 10.20
N GLN A 108 -8.22 4.43 10.24
CA GLN A 108 -8.79 5.09 11.42
C GLN A 108 -10.14 4.52 11.83
N ASN A 109 -11.04 4.30 10.86
CA ASN A 109 -12.34 3.69 11.14
C ASN A 109 -12.19 2.24 11.62
N LEU A 110 -11.33 1.45 10.97
CA LEU A 110 -11.06 0.07 11.40
C LEU A 110 -10.37 -0.01 12.75
N LYS A 111 -9.60 1.03 13.15
CA LYS A 111 -9.08 1.14 14.51
C LYS A 111 -10.21 1.20 15.53
N GLN A 112 -11.21 2.06 15.30
CA GLN A 112 -12.36 2.15 16.20
C GLN A 112 -13.11 0.82 16.29
N VAL A 113 -13.33 0.15 15.16
CA VAL A 113 -13.91 -1.21 15.13
C VAL A 113 -13.08 -2.16 16.00
N SER A 114 -11.75 -2.18 15.83
CA SER A 114 -10.87 -3.06 16.62
C SER A 114 -10.90 -2.75 18.12
N GLU A 115 -10.95 -1.47 18.52
CA GLU A 115 -11.00 -1.07 19.93
C GLU A 115 -12.34 -1.46 20.58
N THR A 116 -13.47 -1.25 19.89
CA THR A 116 -14.78 -1.71 20.35
C THR A 116 -14.83 -3.23 20.45
N MET A 117 -14.40 -3.96 19.41
CA MET A 117 -14.38 -5.43 19.44
C MET A 117 -13.48 -5.99 20.54
N LYS A 118 -12.34 -5.34 20.83
CA LYS A 118 -11.46 -5.74 21.93
C LYS A 118 -12.17 -5.62 23.27
N THR A 119 -12.90 -4.53 23.50
CA THR A 119 -13.72 -4.35 24.70
C THR A 119 -14.80 -5.44 24.81
N LEU A 120 -15.44 -5.80 23.70
CA LEU A 120 -16.47 -6.84 23.66
C LEU A 120 -15.90 -8.24 23.93
N LYS A 121 -14.68 -8.53 23.48
CA LYS A 121 -14.00 -9.82 23.73
C LYS A 121 -13.80 -10.08 25.22
N ASP A 122 -13.55 -9.03 26.00
CA ASP A 122 -13.24 -9.15 27.43
C ASP A 122 -14.51 -9.23 28.28
N THR A 123 -15.70 -9.00 27.67
CA THR A 123 -16.99 -8.92 28.36
C THR A 123 -17.99 -10.01 27.96
N THR A 124 -17.89 -10.57 26.75
CA THR A 124 -18.88 -11.54 26.23
C THR A 124 -18.25 -12.67 25.41
N GLU A 125 -18.85 -13.86 25.41
CA GLU A 125 -18.43 -14.96 24.53
C GLU A 125 -18.64 -14.63 23.04
N ALA A 126 -19.75 -13.98 22.70
CA ALA A 126 -20.01 -13.51 21.33
C ALA A 126 -18.92 -12.53 20.86
N GLY A 127 -18.46 -11.63 21.75
CA GLY A 127 -17.34 -10.74 21.49
C GLY A 127 -16.02 -11.46 21.25
N LYS A 128 -15.75 -12.58 21.95
CA LYS A 128 -14.55 -13.41 21.70
C LYS A 128 -14.55 -14.03 20.32
N SER A 129 -15.66 -14.65 19.92
CA SER A 129 -15.80 -15.25 18.59
C SER A 129 -15.68 -14.18 17.50
N LEU A 130 -16.34 -13.03 17.71
CA LEU A 130 -16.24 -11.91 16.77
C LEU A 130 -14.81 -11.37 16.69
N TRP A 131 -14.10 -11.24 17.81
CA TRP A 131 -12.71 -10.80 17.85
C TRP A 131 -11.78 -11.72 17.05
N GLN A 132 -11.98 -13.04 17.11
CA GLN A 132 -11.21 -14.00 16.31
C GLN A 132 -11.42 -13.77 14.81
N THR A 133 -12.67 -13.63 14.36
CA THR A 133 -13.00 -13.32 12.95
C THR A 133 -12.41 -11.98 12.53
N GLY A 134 -12.60 -10.93 13.34
CA GLY A 134 -12.07 -9.60 13.05
C GLY A 134 -10.54 -9.58 12.98
N THR A 135 -9.85 -10.32 13.85
CA THR A 135 -8.38 -10.40 13.85
C THR A 135 -7.84 -10.90 12.52
N GLU A 136 -8.42 -11.96 11.95
CA GLU A 136 -7.98 -12.50 10.66
C GLU A 136 -8.22 -11.50 9.53
N ILE A 137 -9.35 -10.79 9.57
CA ILE A 137 -9.67 -9.72 8.61
C ILE A 137 -8.71 -8.54 8.75
N PHE A 138 -8.42 -8.08 9.97
CA PHE A 138 -7.48 -6.99 10.22
C PHE A 138 -6.06 -7.34 9.76
N LYS A 139 -5.61 -8.58 9.96
CA LYS A 139 -4.31 -9.04 9.43
C LYS A 139 -4.27 -9.03 7.91
N ALA A 140 -5.36 -9.42 7.25
CA ALA A 140 -5.44 -9.37 5.79
C ALA A 140 -5.44 -7.92 5.25
N VAL A 141 -6.09 -7.00 5.96
CA VAL A 141 -6.23 -5.59 5.55
C VAL A 141 -5.01 -4.72 5.89
N ALA A 142 -4.29 -5.02 6.97
CA ALA A 142 -3.14 -4.21 7.41
C ALA A 142 -2.05 -3.98 6.34
N PRO A 143 -1.61 -4.99 5.55
CA PRO A 143 -0.65 -4.78 4.48
C PRO A 143 -1.16 -3.82 3.40
N TRP A 144 -2.45 -3.90 3.04
CA TRP A 144 -3.04 -3.00 2.06
C TRP A 144 -3.06 -1.55 2.55
N LEU A 145 -3.32 -1.35 3.84
CA LEU A 145 -3.26 -0.04 4.49
C LEU A 145 -1.84 0.50 4.65
N GLY A 146 -0.81 -0.34 4.49
CA GLY A 146 0.58 0.03 4.74
C GLY A 146 0.90 0.22 6.23
N ILE A 147 0.15 -0.45 7.12
CA ILE A 147 0.32 -0.38 8.57
C ILE A 147 0.65 -1.75 9.16
N ALA A 148 1.18 -1.76 10.39
CA ALA A 148 1.39 -2.99 11.13
C ALA A 148 0.07 -3.49 11.75
N ALA A 149 -0.11 -4.82 11.83
CA ALA A 149 -1.27 -5.42 12.49
C ALA A 149 -1.42 -4.96 13.96
N ALA A 150 -0.30 -4.70 14.65
CA ALA A 150 -0.27 -4.14 16.00
C ALA A 150 -1.03 -2.81 16.15
N PHE A 151 -1.26 -2.07 15.05
CA PHE A 151 -2.12 -0.89 15.06
C PHE A 151 -3.56 -1.20 15.50
N PHE A 152 -4.05 -2.41 15.21
CA PHE A 152 -5.35 -2.91 15.64
C PHE A 152 -5.29 -3.62 17.01
N GLY A 153 -4.13 -3.58 17.69
CA GLY A 153 -3.95 -4.21 18.99
C GLY A 153 -3.88 -5.73 18.98
N ILE A 154 -3.43 -6.32 17.85
CA ILE A 154 -3.24 -7.76 17.60
C ILE A 154 -1.78 -8.12 17.33
#